data_AF-A0A351JVQ2-F1
#
_entry.id   AF-A0A351JVQ2-F1
#
_cell.length_a   1.000
_cell.length_b   1.000
_cell.length_c   1.000
_cell.angle_alpha   90.00
_cell.angle_beta   90.00
_cell.angle_gamma   90.00
#
_symmetry.space_group_name_H-M   'P 1'
#
loop_
_entity.id
_entity.type
_entity.pdbx_description
1 polymer ?
#
loop_
_entity_poly.entity_id
_entity_poly.type
_entity_poly.pdbx_seq_one_letter_code
_entity_poly.pdbx_strand_id
1 'polypeptide(L)' 'DRQAIYWELHVLLNELQAVSFMFFPESLVGVERRFRGVVPTAIGLLWNIEYWWVPEALQRY' A
#
# COMPACT_ATOMS: atom_id res chain seq x y z
N ASP A 1 -0.82 17.59 -21.06
CA ASP A 1 -1.52 17.10 -19.86
C ASP A 1 -0.77 15.89 -19.33
N ARG A 2 -0.42 15.85 -18.04
CA ARG A 2 0.42 14.78 -17.44
C ARG A 2 -0.26 13.41 -17.54
N GLN A 3 -1.58 13.37 -17.35
CA GLN A 3 -2.35 12.14 -17.35
C GLN A 3 -2.36 11.46 -18.72
N ALA A 4 -2.51 12.23 -19.79
CA ALA A 4 -2.48 11.73 -21.16
C ALA A 4 -1.16 11.01 -21.50
N ILE A 5 -0.03 11.54 -21.05
CA ILE A 5 1.30 10.94 -21.27
C ILE A 5 1.40 9.56 -20.60
N TYR A 6 0.92 9.42 -19.36
CA TYR A 6 0.94 8.12 -18.65
C TYR A 6 0.04 7.08 -19.31
N TRP A 7 -1.10 7.49 -19.88
CA TRP A 7 -1.98 6.58 -20.60
C TRP A 7 -1.33 6.04 -21.87
N GLU A 8 -0.71 6.90 -22.67
CA GLU A 8 0.04 6.49 -23.86
C GLU A 8 1.16 5.51 -23.49
N LEU A 9 1.89 5.79 -22.41
CA LEU A 9 2.94 4.91 -21.91
C LEU A 9 2.42 3.52 -21.50
N HIS A 10 1.27 3.45 -20.82
CA HIS A 10 0.67 2.15 -20.46
C HIS A 10 0.24 1.35 -21.69
N VAL A 11 -0.26 2.00 -22.75
CA VAL A 11 -0.59 1.34 -24.02
C VAL A 11 0.68 0.75 -24.65
N LEU A 12 1.74 1.54 -24.76
CA LEU A 12 3.02 1.09 -25.31
C LEU A 12 3.63 -0.07 -24.53
N LEU A 13 3.61 -0.02 -23.19
CA LEU A 13 4.08 -1.12 -22.34
C LEU A 13 3.35 -2.43 -22.60
N ASN A 14 2.04 -2.35 -22.81
CA ASN A 14 1.20 -3.51 -23.12
C ASN A 14 1.44 -4.03 -24.54
N GLU A 15 1.50 -3.16 -25.55
CA GLU A 15 1.75 -3.58 -26.95
C GLU A 15 3.12 -4.24 -27.13
N LEU A 16 4.15 -3.70 -26.46
CA LEU A 16 5.49 -4.29 -26.46
C LEU A 16 5.60 -5.56 -25.62
N GLN A 17 4.55 -5.92 -24.86
CA GLN A 17 4.55 -7.02 -23.90
C GLN A 17 5.76 -6.98 -22.93
N ALA A 18 6.25 -5.78 -22.61
CA ALA A 18 7.37 -5.61 -21.67
C ALA A 18 6.95 -5.99 -20.24
N VAL A 19 5.68 -5.78 -19.91
CA VAL A 19 5.02 -6.18 -18.66
C VAL A 19 3.60 -6.62 -18.98
N SER A 20 3.14 -7.71 -18.38
CA SER A 20 1.74 -8.15 -18.46
C SER A 20 0.99 -7.74 -17.19
N PHE A 21 0.00 -6.87 -17.34
CA PHE A 21 -0.88 -6.48 -16.23
C PHE A 21 -1.88 -7.61 -15.94
N MET A 22 -1.75 -8.27 -14.80
CA MET A 22 -2.61 -9.40 -14.43
C MET A 22 -3.75 -8.96 -13.50
N PHE A 23 -3.41 -8.52 -12.29
CA PHE A 23 -4.35 -8.05 -11.28
C PHE A 23 -3.61 -7.21 -10.23
N PHE A 24 -4.38 -6.43 -9.46
CA PHE A 24 -3.87 -5.78 -8.25
C PHE A 24 -4.12 -6.69 -7.05
N PRO A 25 -3.09 -7.04 -6.26
CA PRO A 25 -3.28 -7.91 -5.11
C PRO A 25 -4.01 -7.17 -3.99
N GLU A 26 -4.94 -7.88 -3.33
CA GLU A 26 -5.47 -7.46 -2.04
C GLU A 26 -4.58 -7.97 -0.90
N SER A 27 -4.55 -7.25 0.21
CA SER A 27 -3.78 -7.61 1.39
C SER A 27 -4.68 -7.88 2.59
N LEU A 28 -4.58 -9.06 3.19
CA LEU A 28 -5.16 -9.38 4.50
C LEU A 28 -4.06 -9.36 5.55
N VAL A 29 -3.93 -8.26 6.28
CA VAL A 29 -2.85 -8.07 7.26
C VAL A 29 -3.39 -8.16 8.68
N GLY A 30 -2.75 -8.99 9.51
CA GLY A 30 -3.04 -9.07 10.95
C GLY A 30 -2.24 -8.02 11.72
N VAL A 31 -2.91 -7.22 12.53
CA VAL A 31 -2.29 -6.30 13.48
C VAL A 31 -2.77 -6.61 14.88
N GLU A 32 -1.84 -6.69 15.84
CA GLU A 32 -2.21 -6.95 17.23
C GLU A 32 -3.03 -5.80 17.80
N ARG A 33 -4.09 -6.11 18.56
CA ARG A 33 -5.05 -5.13 19.10
C ARG A 33 -4.44 -4.07 20.01
N ARG A 34 -3.19 -4.20 20.44
CA ARG A 34 -2.49 -3.23 21.30
C ARG A 34 -1.95 -2.03 20.52
N PHE A 35 -1.70 -2.19 19.22
CA PHE A 35 -1.24 -1.09 18.39
C PHE A 35 -2.36 -0.06 18.17
N ARG A 36 -1.99 1.21 18.32
CA ARG A 36 -2.83 2.39 18.11
C ARG A 36 -2.23 3.24 17.00
N GLY A 37 -3.04 4.08 16.38
CA GLY A 37 -2.61 4.92 15.25
C GLY A 37 -2.56 4.21 13.90
N VAL A 38 -3.05 2.97 13.80
CA VAL A 38 -3.11 2.21 12.54
C VAL A 38 -4.14 2.84 11.61
N VAL A 39 -3.70 3.33 10.44
CA VAL A 39 -4.60 3.92 9.43
C VAL A 39 -4.39 3.20 8.10
N PRO A 40 -5.32 2.34 7.65
CA PRO A 40 -5.21 1.72 6.32
C PRO A 40 -5.41 2.76 5.20
N THR A 41 -4.60 2.69 4.15
CA THR A 41 -4.77 3.50 2.93
C THR A 41 -4.52 2.67 1.67
N ALA A 42 -4.87 3.22 0.50
CA ALA A 42 -4.66 2.57 -0.80
C ALA A 42 -3.17 2.33 -1.13
N ILE A 43 -2.26 3.11 -0.54
CA ILE A 43 -0.81 2.94 -0.74
C ILE A 43 -0.18 1.88 0.18
N GLY A 44 -0.97 1.33 1.12
CA GLY A 44 -0.55 0.28 2.03
C GLY A 44 -0.83 0.61 3.50
N LEU A 45 -0.66 -0.39 4.37
CA LEU A 45 -0.91 -0.27 5.80
C LEU A 45 0.20 0.48 6.55
N LEU A 46 1.45 0.34 6.09
CA LEU A 46 2.64 0.82 6.80
C LEU A 46 3.02 2.27 6.47
N TRP A 47 2.22 2.98 5.67
CA TRP A 47 2.52 4.35 5.25
C TRP A 47 2.70 5.34 6.43
N ASN A 48 2.10 5.02 7.59
CA ASN A 48 2.11 5.85 8.79
C ASN A 48 2.67 5.12 10.02
N ILE A 49 3.51 4.11 9.82
CA ILE A 49 4.05 3.25 10.88
C ILE A 49 4.77 4.04 11.98
N GLU A 50 5.37 5.19 11.65
CA GLU A 50 6.04 6.11 12.55
C GLU A 50 5.11 6.73 13.61
N TYR A 51 3.79 6.73 13.36
CA TYR A 51 2.78 7.21 14.31
C TYR A 51 2.13 6.08 15.12
N TRP A 52 2.55 4.83 14.90
CA TRP A 52 2.02 3.71 15.64
C TRP A 52 2.64 3.68 17.03
N TRP A 53 1.83 3.35 18.02
CA TRP A 53 2.29 3.24 19.40
C TRP A 53 1.49 2.20 20.15
N VAL A 54 2.05 1.78 21.28
CA VAL A 54 1.42 0.85 22.23
C VAL A 54 1.29 1.57 23.57
N PRO A 55 0.08 1.64 24.17
CA PRO A 55 -0.09 2.18 25.51
C PRO A 55 0.80 1.46 26.51
N GLU A 56 1.39 2.19 27.47
CA GLU A 56 2.36 1.66 28.43
C GLU A 56 1.87 0.39 29.13
N ALA A 57 0.61 0.37 29.57
CA ALA A 57 -0.03 -0.79 30.19
C ALA A 57 -0.14 -2.04 29.29
N LEU A 58 0.04 -1.89 27.97
CA LEU A 58 0.00 -2.97 26.97
C LEU A 58 1.38 -3.26 26.35
N GLN A 59 2.42 -2.53 26.76
CA GLN A 59 3.79 -2.78 26.30
C GLN A 59 4.30 -4.10 26.90
N ARG A 60 5.07 -4.85 26.10
CA ARG A 60 5.64 -6.14 26.51
C ARG A 60 7.06 -6.20 25.94
N TYR A 61 8.01 -6.57 26.80
CA TYR A 61 9.45 -6.75 26.54
C TYR A 61 10.20 -5.46 26.21
#